data_AF-A0A1T3MWU2-F1
#
_entry.id   AF-A0A1T3MWU2-F1
#
_cell.length_a   1.000
_cell.length_b   1.000
_cell.length_c   1.000
_cell.angle_alpha   90.00
_cell.angle_beta   90.00
_cell.angle_gamma   90.00
#
_symmetry.space_group_name_H-M   'P 1'
#
loop_
_entity.id
_entity.type
_entity.pdbx_description
1 polymer ?
#
loop_
_entity_poly.entity_id
_entity_poly.type
_entity_poly.pdbx_seq_one_letter_code
_entity_poly.pdbx_strand_id
1 'polypeptide(L)'
;MITTKYINYRQILNLSGLHVIILTLWCTLVAALFYFFKWQWMVIPWVPVALIGTAEAFYVGFKNNQAYDRLWEARKIWGGIVNSSRSLTSMLYAFNTAEESDLELEKKRKKIAYRHIAWLYAFREQLLVPTEWEHISIEKHGINVDQRRNRLIKAGFPDYGRTPIFLNKYLSEEEAALQSEYKNFATFLISQQAKDVNELKNSKDISDFNQMQLQECLNLFYDYQGQAERIKKFPSPRQFASTAFIFNIIFMMLLPLGLVNEFAKLGNWGILLSVPFCVVIGWIYIVMELVGDYSENPFAGLMFDIPMLSICRTIEIDMLQIIGENKDDLPEGITSKNGVLV
;
A
#
# COMPACT_ATOMS: atom_id res chain seq x y z
N MET A 1 5.89 4.28 -0.55
CA MET A 1 6.07 4.98 0.74
C MET A 1 6.90 6.26 0.63
N ILE A 2 6.34 7.39 1.06
CA ILE A 2 7.08 8.64 1.25
C ILE A 2 8.07 8.46 2.39
N THR A 3 9.34 8.81 2.16
CA THR A 3 10.41 8.72 3.17
C THR A 3 10.86 10.10 3.67
N THR A 4 10.34 11.19 3.10
CA THR A 4 10.70 12.55 3.50
C THR A 4 9.96 12.97 4.77
N LYS A 5 10.64 13.70 5.66
CA LYS A 5 10.07 14.23 6.91
C LYS A 5 8.88 15.16 6.68
N TYR A 6 8.90 15.90 5.58
CA TYR A 6 7.83 16.80 5.17
C TYR A 6 7.27 16.34 3.83
N ILE A 7 5.94 16.34 3.72
CA ILE A 7 5.26 16.14 2.45
C ILE A 7 5.38 17.44 1.65
N ASN A 8 5.81 17.37 0.39
CA ASN A 8 5.94 18.54 -0.44
C ASN A 8 4.54 19.12 -0.71
N TYR A 9 4.33 20.42 -0.47
CA TYR A 9 3.04 21.08 -0.74
C TYR A 9 2.57 20.84 -2.18
N ARG A 10 3.50 20.72 -3.14
CA ARG A 10 3.19 20.36 -4.54
C ARG A 10 2.58 18.96 -4.68
N GLN A 11 2.98 17.99 -3.85
CA GLN A 11 2.40 16.66 -3.87
C GLN A 11 0.97 16.68 -3.32
N ILE A 12 0.72 17.42 -2.24
CA ILE A 12 -0.64 17.57 -1.67
C ILE A 12 -1.55 18.32 -2.66
N LEU A 13 -1.03 19.37 -3.32
CA LEU A 13 -1.76 20.10 -4.34
C LEU A 13 -2.00 19.27 -5.60
N ASN A 14 -1.07 18.41 -6.01
CA ASN A 14 -1.32 17.49 -7.12
C ASN A 14 -2.39 16.44 -6.77
N LEU A 15 -2.47 16.04 -5.50
CA LEU A 15 -3.48 15.11 -5.01
C LEU A 15 -4.90 15.73 -4.98
N SER A 16 -4.99 16.98 -4.53
CA SER A 16 -6.27 17.68 -4.28
C SER A 16 -6.63 18.74 -5.34
N GLY A 17 -5.75 18.99 -6.32
CA GLY A 17 -5.76 20.21 -7.12
C GLY A 17 -7.02 20.40 -7.96
N LEU A 18 -7.51 19.33 -8.60
CA LEU A 18 -8.77 19.40 -9.35
C LEU A 18 -9.96 19.73 -8.43
N HIS A 19 -10.03 19.11 -7.26
CA HIS A 19 -11.08 19.36 -6.27
C HIS A 19 -11.01 20.79 -5.73
N VAL A 20 -9.81 21.32 -5.49
CA VAL A 20 -9.61 22.72 -5.06
C VAL A 20 -10.06 23.70 -6.13
N ILE A 21 -9.77 23.43 -7.41
CA ILE A 21 -10.23 24.27 -8.52
C ILE A 21 -11.75 24.28 -8.58
N ILE A 22 -12.39 23.11 -8.54
CA ILE A 22 -13.86 22.98 -8.56
C ILE A 22 -14.48 23.71 -7.36
N LEU A 23 -13.93 23.52 -6.16
CA LEU A 23 -14.37 24.20 -4.94
C LEU A 23 -14.23 25.72 -5.08
N THR A 24 -13.10 26.21 -5.60
CA THR A 24 -12.86 27.64 -5.79
C THR A 24 -13.86 28.24 -6.78
N LEU A 25 -14.17 27.54 -7.87
CA LEU A 25 -15.19 27.96 -8.84
C LEU A 25 -16.57 28.03 -8.19
N TRP A 26 -16.92 27.02 -7.38
CA TRP A 26 -18.19 26.99 -6.64
C TRP A 26 -18.30 28.13 -5.62
N CYS A 27 -17.28 28.34 -4.79
CA CYS A 27 -17.26 29.41 -3.81
C CYS A 27 -17.33 30.80 -4.46
N THR A 28 -16.60 30.99 -5.57
CA THR A 28 -16.64 32.24 -6.35
C THR A 28 -18.02 32.47 -6.96
N LEU A 29 -18.65 31.43 -7.51
CA LEU A 29 -20.00 31.52 -8.07
C LEU A 29 -21.00 31.94 -7.00
N VAL A 30 -20.99 31.31 -5.83
CA VAL A 30 -21.89 31.66 -4.72
C VAL A 30 -21.66 33.11 -4.26
N ALA A 31 -20.41 33.53 -4.10
CA ALA A 31 -20.09 34.91 -3.72
C ALA A 31 -20.55 35.93 -4.78
N ALA A 32 -20.37 35.62 -6.07
CA ALA A 32 -20.80 36.47 -7.18
C ALA A 32 -22.34 36.58 -7.25
N LEU A 33 -23.05 35.46 -7.09
CA LEU A 33 -24.52 35.46 -7.03
C LEU A 33 -25.03 36.28 -5.85
N PHE A 34 -24.39 36.14 -4.68
CA PHE A 34 -24.74 36.92 -3.50
C PHE A 34 -24.52 38.42 -3.70
N TYR A 35 -23.38 38.81 -4.30
CA TYR A 35 -23.01 40.22 -4.49
C TYR A 35 -23.80 40.91 -5.62
N PHE A 36 -23.81 40.34 -6.83
CA PHE A 36 -24.38 41.01 -8.01
C PHE A 36 -25.90 40.88 -8.10
N PHE A 37 -26.43 39.70 -7.80
CA PHE A 37 -27.87 39.41 -7.93
C PHE A 37 -28.64 39.67 -6.63
N LYS A 38 -27.94 40.12 -5.57
CA LYS A 38 -28.49 40.28 -4.22
C LYS A 38 -29.28 39.05 -3.79
N TRP A 39 -28.77 37.87 -4.13
CA TRP A 39 -29.44 36.59 -3.96
C TRP A 39 -29.41 36.14 -2.50
N GLN A 40 -30.05 36.90 -1.61
CA GLN A 40 -30.01 36.69 -0.16
C GLN A 40 -30.94 35.56 0.32
N TRP A 41 -31.87 35.09 -0.52
CA TRP A 41 -32.85 34.05 -0.15
C TRP A 41 -32.32 32.61 -0.13
N MET A 42 -31.16 32.35 -0.75
CA MET A 42 -30.50 31.04 -0.74
C MET A 42 -29.52 30.84 0.42
N VAL A 43 -29.31 31.89 1.23
CA VAL A 43 -28.41 31.83 2.39
C VAL A 43 -29.05 30.96 3.47
N ILE A 44 -28.29 29.96 3.90
CA ILE A 44 -28.64 29.12 5.03
C ILE A 44 -27.96 29.65 6.29
N PRO A 45 -28.56 29.50 7.48
CA PRO A 45 -27.91 29.89 8.73
C PRO A 45 -26.57 29.16 8.90
N TRP A 46 -25.55 29.87 9.40
CA TRP A 46 -24.20 29.29 9.59
C TRP A 46 -24.19 28.14 10.61
N VAL A 47 -24.98 28.25 11.69
CA VAL A 47 -24.97 27.28 12.80
C VAL A 47 -25.27 25.84 12.33
N PRO A 48 -26.32 25.56 11.54
CA PRO A 48 -26.52 24.25 10.91
C PRO A 48 -25.34 23.76 10.07
N VAL A 49 -24.73 24.63 9.26
CA VAL A 49 -23.58 24.25 8.42
C VAL A 49 -22.37 23.87 9.27
N ALA A 50 -22.09 24.65 10.31
CA ALA A 50 -21.02 24.36 11.27
C ALA A 50 -21.26 23.05 12.02
N LEU A 51 -22.51 22.74 12.38
CA LEU A 51 -22.88 21.47 13.00
C LEU A 51 -22.64 20.29 12.05
N ILE A 52 -23.05 20.41 10.79
CA ILE A 52 -22.78 19.40 9.75
C ILE A 52 -21.27 19.21 9.58
N GLY A 53 -20.49 20.30 9.47
CA GLY A 53 -19.04 20.22 9.37
C GLY A 53 -18.40 19.53 10.58
N THR A 54 -18.88 19.82 11.79
CA THR A 54 -18.39 19.15 13.00
C THR A 54 -18.67 17.65 12.97
N ALA A 55 -19.91 17.26 12.63
CA ALA A 55 -20.27 15.84 12.49
C ALA A 55 -19.42 15.15 11.41
N GLU A 56 -19.19 15.82 10.28
CA GLU A 56 -18.37 15.31 9.19
C GLU A 56 -16.90 15.14 9.59
N ALA A 57 -16.34 16.06 10.37
CA ALA A 57 -14.97 15.95 10.85
C ALA A 57 -14.78 14.72 11.74
N PHE A 58 -15.76 14.42 12.60
CA PHE A 58 -15.76 13.18 13.38
C PHE A 58 -15.85 11.96 12.47
N TYR A 59 -16.75 11.97 11.48
CA TYR A 59 -16.95 10.85 10.58
C TYR A 59 -15.70 10.52 9.76
N VAL A 60 -15.11 11.51 9.09
CA VAL A 60 -13.85 11.38 8.35
C VAL A 60 -12.70 11.00 9.28
N GLY A 61 -12.68 11.53 10.51
CA GLY A 61 -11.71 11.13 11.54
C GLY A 61 -11.77 9.63 11.86
N PHE A 62 -12.96 9.06 12.07
CA PHE A 62 -13.12 7.63 12.28
C PHE A 62 -12.69 6.80 11.07
N LYS A 63 -13.03 7.24 9.86
CA LYS A 63 -12.59 6.61 8.61
C LYS A 63 -11.08 6.59 8.46
N ASN A 64 -10.43 7.72 8.74
CA ASN A 64 -8.99 7.84 8.63
C ASN A 64 -8.28 6.95 9.64
N ASN A 65 -8.81 6.83 10.86
CA ASN A 65 -8.27 5.90 11.86
C ASN A 65 -8.36 4.44 11.39
N GLN A 66 -9.51 4.02 10.85
CA GLN A 66 -9.66 2.66 10.31
C GLN A 66 -8.72 2.38 9.12
N ALA A 67 -8.58 3.35 8.21
CA ALA A 67 -7.64 3.24 7.09
C ALA A 67 -6.18 3.16 7.56
N TYR A 68 -5.81 3.97 8.55
CA TYR A 68 -4.49 3.92 9.17
C TYR A 68 -4.22 2.57 9.84
N ASP A 69 -5.18 2.01 10.58
CA ASP A 69 -5.04 0.71 11.23
C ASP A 69 -4.78 -0.41 10.21
N ARG A 70 -5.44 -0.36 9.04
CA ARG A 70 -5.19 -1.31 7.94
C ARG A 70 -3.80 -1.16 7.34
N LEU A 71 -3.34 0.08 7.11
CA LEU A 71 -1.97 0.35 6.66
C LEU A 71 -0.94 -0.14 7.68
N TRP A 72 -1.20 0.09 8.97
CA TRP A 72 -0.34 -0.37 10.07
C TRP A 72 -0.32 -1.89 10.21
N GLU A 73 -1.47 -2.56 10.06
CA GLU A 73 -1.57 -4.02 10.03
C GLU A 73 -0.74 -4.60 8.88
N ALA A 74 -0.90 -4.06 7.68
CA ALA A 74 -0.12 -4.45 6.52
C ALA A 74 1.40 -4.27 6.75
N ARG A 75 1.81 -3.20 7.45
CA ARG A 75 3.22 -2.99 7.80
C ARG A 75 3.73 -4.01 8.82
N LYS A 76 2.91 -4.36 9.82
CA LYS A 76 3.24 -5.41 10.80
C LYS A 76 3.42 -6.76 10.13
N ILE A 77 2.55 -7.10 9.17
CA ILE A 77 2.63 -8.34 8.39
C ILE A 77 3.96 -8.41 7.64
N TRP A 78 4.30 -7.39 6.85
CA TRP A 78 5.58 -7.36 6.13
C TRP A 78 6.80 -7.34 7.07
N GLY A 79 6.71 -6.70 8.24
CA GLY A 79 7.74 -6.78 9.27
C GLY A 79 7.90 -8.20 9.86
N GLY A 80 6.80 -8.91 10.05
CA GLY A 80 6.80 -10.33 10.42
C GLY A 80 7.48 -11.20 9.36
N ILE A 81 7.16 -10.97 8.09
CA ILE A 81 7.80 -11.65 6.95
C ILE A 81 9.31 -11.43 6.96
N VAL A 82 9.80 -10.19 7.18
CA VAL A 82 11.24 -9.91 7.28
C VAL A 82 11.90 -10.76 8.37
N ASN A 83 11.33 -10.75 9.58
CA ASN A 83 11.92 -11.45 10.72
C ASN A 83 11.90 -12.96 10.52
N SER A 84 10.74 -13.53 10.14
CA SER A 84 10.62 -14.97 9.91
C SER A 84 11.49 -15.45 8.75
N SER A 85 11.71 -14.65 7.71
CA SER A 85 12.60 -15.00 6.58
C SER A 85 14.06 -15.13 7.04
N ARG A 86 14.51 -14.21 7.90
CA ARG A 86 15.85 -14.26 8.51
C ARG A 86 16.00 -15.44 9.45
N SER A 87 14.98 -15.73 10.25
CA SER A 87 14.94 -16.89 11.15
C SER A 87 14.97 -18.20 10.36
N LEU A 88 14.15 -18.34 9.31
CA LEU A 88 14.14 -19.51 8.43
C LEU A 88 15.54 -19.78 7.87
N THR A 89 16.17 -18.76 7.27
CA THR A 89 17.47 -18.90 6.61
C THR A 89 18.59 -19.21 7.61
N SER A 90 18.59 -18.52 8.76
CA SER A 90 19.55 -18.78 9.84
C SER A 90 19.45 -20.21 10.36
N MET A 91 18.23 -20.69 10.63
CA MET A 91 17.99 -22.06 11.11
C MET A 91 18.38 -23.10 10.06
N LEU A 92 18.03 -22.85 8.80
CA LEU A 92 18.34 -23.75 7.68
C LEU A 92 19.85 -23.99 7.55
N TYR A 93 20.67 -22.97 7.78
CA TYR A 93 22.13 -23.06 7.72
C TYR A 93 22.80 -23.49 9.03
N ALA A 94 22.15 -23.26 10.17
CA ALA A 94 22.65 -23.69 11.48
C ALA A 94 22.39 -25.18 11.79
N PHE A 95 21.28 -25.74 11.30
CA PHE A 95 20.89 -27.11 11.61
C PHE A 95 21.63 -28.13 10.76
N ASN A 96 22.66 -28.77 11.32
CA ASN A 96 23.34 -29.90 10.72
C ASN A 96 23.43 -31.06 11.73
N THR A 97 22.97 -32.25 11.35
CA THR A 97 23.17 -33.47 12.13
C THR A 97 24.35 -34.32 11.67
N ALA A 98 24.95 -34.02 10.52
CA ALA A 98 26.15 -34.69 10.02
C ALA A 98 27.44 -33.95 10.44
N GLU A 99 28.52 -34.69 10.72
CA GLU A 99 29.82 -34.11 11.11
C GLU A 99 30.60 -33.50 9.92
N GLU A 100 30.32 -33.93 8.68
CA GLU A 100 30.99 -33.45 7.47
C GLU A 100 30.11 -32.52 6.62
N SER A 101 30.73 -31.58 5.92
CA SER A 101 30.05 -30.71 4.96
C SER A 101 29.70 -31.50 3.70
N ASP A 102 28.42 -31.83 3.53
CA ASP A 102 27.91 -32.47 2.32
C ASP A 102 27.51 -31.40 1.29
N LEU A 103 28.11 -31.47 0.09
CA LEU A 103 27.73 -30.62 -1.05
C LEU A 103 26.25 -30.79 -1.43
N GLU A 104 25.67 -31.97 -1.21
CA GLU A 104 24.24 -32.22 -1.47
C GLU A 104 23.34 -31.53 -0.44
N LEU A 105 23.75 -31.47 0.84
CA LEU A 105 23.03 -30.71 1.86
C LEU A 105 23.00 -29.22 1.53
N GLU A 106 24.13 -28.67 1.10
CA GLU A 106 24.22 -27.27 0.69
C GLU A 106 23.28 -26.95 -0.48
N LYS A 107 23.22 -27.83 -1.49
CA LYS A 107 22.28 -27.68 -2.62
C LYS A 107 20.82 -27.67 -2.15
N LYS A 108 20.44 -28.58 -1.24
CA LYS A 108 19.06 -28.65 -0.71
C LYS A 108 18.69 -27.39 0.08
N ARG A 109 19.58 -26.90 0.95
CA ARG A 109 19.38 -25.66 1.72
C ARG A 109 19.23 -24.46 0.80
N LYS A 110 20.16 -24.32 -0.15
CA LYS A 110 20.14 -23.25 -1.14
C LYS A 110 18.85 -23.25 -1.96
N LYS A 111 18.36 -24.42 -2.38
CA LYS A 111 17.07 -24.60 -3.06
C LYS A 111 15.89 -24.08 -2.23
N ILE A 112 15.80 -24.41 -0.94
CA ILE A 112 14.74 -23.91 -0.05
C ILE A 112 14.82 -22.38 0.09
N ALA A 113 16.01 -21.84 0.33
CA ALA A 113 16.20 -20.41 0.51
C ALA A 113 15.88 -19.61 -0.77
N TYR A 114 16.33 -20.08 -1.93
CA TYR A 114 15.99 -19.47 -3.21
C TYR A 114 14.49 -19.53 -3.50
N ARG A 115 13.84 -20.66 -3.21
CA ARG A 115 12.37 -20.76 -3.34
C ARG A 115 11.66 -19.78 -2.42
N HIS A 116 12.17 -19.52 -1.22
CA HIS A 116 11.62 -18.52 -0.32
C HIS A 116 11.79 -17.09 -0.87
N ILE A 117 12.93 -16.77 -1.49
CA ILE A 117 13.09 -15.48 -2.21
C ILE A 117 12.08 -15.37 -3.36
N ALA A 118 11.91 -16.44 -4.15
CA ALA A 118 10.92 -16.47 -5.22
C ALA A 118 9.48 -16.27 -4.69
N TRP A 119 9.15 -16.86 -3.53
CA TRP A 119 7.88 -16.65 -2.85
C TRP A 119 7.64 -15.17 -2.50
N LEU A 120 8.63 -14.46 -1.97
CA LEU A 120 8.51 -13.03 -1.64
C LEU A 120 8.07 -12.20 -2.85
N TYR A 121 8.70 -12.45 -4.00
CA TYR A 121 8.40 -11.73 -5.24
C TYR A 121 7.06 -12.15 -5.86
N ALA A 122 6.74 -13.46 -5.84
CA ALA A 122 5.45 -13.97 -6.29
C ALA A 122 4.29 -13.39 -5.45
N PHE A 123 4.46 -13.37 -4.12
CA PHE A 123 3.48 -12.84 -3.20
C PHE A 123 3.31 -11.32 -3.34
N ARG A 124 4.39 -10.57 -3.54
CA ARG A 124 4.32 -9.15 -3.90
C ARG A 124 3.48 -8.93 -5.15
N GLU A 125 3.71 -9.67 -6.24
CA GLU A 125 2.91 -9.53 -7.46
C GLU A 125 1.44 -9.86 -7.24
N GLN A 126 1.15 -10.91 -6.47
CA GLN A 126 -0.22 -11.26 -6.10
C GLN A 126 -0.94 -10.09 -5.41
N LEU A 127 -0.27 -9.39 -4.49
CA LEU A 127 -0.83 -8.22 -3.81
C LEU A 127 -0.93 -6.96 -4.70
N LEU A 128 -0.16 -6.89 -5.79
CA LEU A 128 -0.23 -5.79 -6.76
C LEU A 128 -1.38 -5.95 -7.76
N VAL A 129 -1.95 -7.15 -7.92
CA VAL A 129 -3.12 -7.35 -8.79
C VAL A 129 -4.30 -6.52 -8.25
N PRO A 130 -4.89 -5.60 -9.03
CA PRO A 130 -5.99 -4.77 -8.56
C PRO A 130 -7.26 -5.59 -8.39
N THR A 131 -8.01 -5.30 -7.33
CA THR A 131 -9.35 -5.84 -7.08
C THR A 131 -10.46 -4.85 -7.45
N GLU A 132 -11.70 -5.32 -7.60
CA GLU A 132 -12.87 -4.54 -8.08
C GLU A 132 -13.23 -3.32 -7.22
N TRP A 133 -12.72 -3.24 -5.99
CA TRP A 133 -13.03 -2.14 -5.10
C TRP A 133 -11.96 -1.04 -5.12
N GLU A 134 -10.78 -1.35 -5.66
CA GLU A 134 -9.67 -0.40 -5.73
C GLU A 134 -9.95 0.63 -6.80
N HIS A 135 -9.50 1.87 -6.57
CA HIS A 135 -9.62 3.00 -7.50
C HIS A 135 -9.23 2.67 -8.95
N ILE A 136 -8.29 1.74 -9.11
CA ILE A 136 -7.78 1.23 -10.39
C ILE A 136 -8.88 0.55 -11.23
N SER A 137 -9.84 -0.12 -10.59
CA SER A 137 -10.93 -0.82 -11.29
C SER A 137 -12.04 0.13 -11.80
N ILE A 138 -12.16 1.30 -11.18
CA ILE A 138 -13.12 2.35 -11.54
C ILE A 138 -12.58 3.21 -12.70
N GLU A 139 -11.26 3.30 -12.87
CA GLU A 139 -10.59 3.92 -14.04
C GLU A 139 -10.65 3.09 -15.33
N LYS A 140 -11.77 2.39 -15.58
CA LYS A 140 -12.05 1.69 -16.86
C LYS A 140 -12.11 2.63 -18.08
N HIS A 141 -11.94 3.95 -17.92
CA HIS A 141 -12.05 4.96 -18.97
C HIS A 141 -10.75 5.73 -19.30
N GLY A 142 -9.54 5.25 -18.95
CA GLY A 142 -8.36 5.85 -19.60
C GLY A 142 -6.96 5.55 -19.08
N ILE A 143 -6.76 4.89 -17.93
CA ILE A 143 -5.41 4.61 -17.40
C ILE A 143 -5.23 3.10 -17.22
N ASN A 144 -4.58 2.45 -18.19
CA ASN A 144 -4.21 1.02 -18.06
C ASN A 144 -3.27 0.82 -16.86
N VAL A 145 -3.44 -0.29 -16.14
CA VAL A 145 -2.51 -0.77 -15.08
C VAL A 145 -1.05 -0.73 -15.55
N ASP A 146 -0.83 -1.06 -16.83
CA ASP A 146 0.47 -0.99 -17.50
C ASP A 146 1.05 0.42 -17.55
N GLN A 147 0.23 1.45 -17.74
CA GLN A 147 0.71 2.84 -17.74
C GLN A 147 1.28 3.24 -16.38
N ARG A 148 0.70 2.74 -15.27
CA ARG A 148 1.19 3.06 -13.92
C ARG A 148 2.44 2.27 -13.56
N ARG A 149 2.52 0.99 -13.92
CA ARG A 149 3.79 0.21 -13.88
C ARG A 149 4.88 0.92 -14.69
N ASN A 150 4.54 1.38 -15.89
CA ASN A 150 5.43 2.16 -16.74
C ASN A 150 5.82 3.51 -16.12
N ARG A 151 4.96 4.17 -15.35
CA ARG A 151 5.31 5.40 -14.61
C ARG A 151 6.34 5.14 -13.53
N LEU A 152 6.22 4.06 -12.76
CA LEU A 152 7.21 3.71 -11.73
C LEU A 152 8.55 3.27 -12.33
N ILE A 153 8.50 2.50 -13.43
CA ILE A 153 9.69 2.17 -14.23
C ILE A 153 10.37 3.46 -14.72
N LYS A 154 9.59 4.39 -15.31
CA LYS A 154 10.10 5.71 -15.76
C LYS A 154 10.56 6.61 -14.60
N ALA A 155 9.99 6.45 -13.41
CA ALA A 155 10.41 7.17 -12.19
C ALA A 155 11.70 6.59 -11.57
N GLY A 156 12.30 5.58 -12.21
CA GLY A 156 13.59 5.02 -11.82
C GLY A 156 13.51 3.72 -11.03
N PHE A 157 12.37 3.02 -11.01
CA PHE A 157 12.24 1.69 -10.40
C PHE A 157 12.09 0.61 -11.49
N PRO A 158 13.15 0.29 -12.26
CA PRO A 158 13.07 -0.67 -13.37
C PRO A 158 12.68 -2.08 -12.90
N ASP A 159 13.12 -2.46 -11.70
CA ASP A 159 12.85 -3.76 -11.09
C ASP A 159 11.38 -3.96 -10.68
N TYR A 160 10.59 -2.88 -10.66
CA TYR A 160 9.19 -2.94 -10.24
C TYR A 160 8.32 -3.84 -11.13
N GLY A 161 8.67 -3.98 -12.41
CA GLY A 161 7.95 -4.83 -13.38
C GLY A 161 8.69 -6.13 -13.76
N ARG A 162 9.78 -6.47 -13.06
CA ARG A 162 10.69 -7.57 -13.45
C ARG A 162 10.46 -8.87 -12.68
N THR A 163 9.31 -9.06 -12.04
CA THR A 163 9.05 -10.28 -11.25
C THR A 163 9.30 -11.60 -11.98
N PRO A 164 8.93 -11.77 -13.27
CA PRO A 164 9.30 -12.98 -14.01
C PRO A 164 10.81 -13.24 -14.08
N ILE A 165 11.63 -12.18 -14.12
CA ILE A 165 13.10 -12.28 -14.11
C ILE A 165 13.58 -12.77 -12.74
N PHE A 166 12.99 -12.28 -11.64
CA PHE A 166 13.33 -12.74 -10.30
C PHE A 166 12.93 -14.20 -10.07
N LEU A 167 11.76 -14.63 -10.56
CA LEU A 167 11.34 -16.03 -10.48
C LEU A 167 12.32 -16.95 -11.22
N ASN A 168 12.67 -16.62 -12.47
CA ASN A 168 13.61 -17.42 -13.26
C ASN A 168 15.05 -17.40 -12.73
N LYS A 169 15.40 -16.42 -11.89
CA LYS A 169 16.72 -16.38 -11.22
C LYS A 169 16.81 -17.41 -10.08
N TYR A 170 15.71 -17.64 -9.37
CA TYR A 170 15.69 -18.42 -8.12
C TYR A 170 14.99 -19.77 -8.23
N LEU A 171 14.16 -19.98 -9.25
CA LEU A 171 13.48 -21.23 -9.55
C LEU A 171 14.06 -21.85 -10.83
N SER A 172 13.91 -23.17 -10.98
CA SER A 172 14.15 -23.82 -12.27
C SER A 172 13.10 -23.37 -13.30
N GLU A 173 13.43 -23.44 -14.59
CA GLU A 173 12.49 -23.09 -15.66
C GLU A 173 11.19 -23.91 -15.58
N GLU A 174 11.30 -25.19 -15.24
CA GLU A 174 10.16 -26.08 -15.02
C GLU A 174 9.26 -25.60 -13.88
N GLU A 175 9.85 -25.22 -12.73
CA GLU A 175 9.10 -24.78 -11.57
C GLU A 175 8.49 -23.38 -11.78
N ALA A 176 9.20 -22.49 -12.48
CA ALA A 176 8.68 -21.17 -12.85
C ALA A 176 7.50 -21.27 -13.84
N ALA A 177 7.52 -22.23 -14.77
CA ALA A 177 6.44 -22.46 -15.73
C ALA A 177 5.12 -22.87 -15.04
N LEU A 178 5.18 -23.50 -13.87
CA LEU A 178 4.00 -23.87 -13.09
C LEU A 178 3.19 -22.65 -12.61
N GLN A 179 3.74 -21.43 -12.67
CA GLN A 179 3.03 -20.22 -12.30
C GLN A 179 1.69 -20.07 -13.03
N SER A 180 1.59 -20.47 -14.30
CA SER A 180 0.34 -20.41 -15.07
C SER A 180 -0.69 -21.46 -14.67
N GLU A 181 -0.27 -22.52 -13.98
CA GLU A 181 -1.14 -23.65 -13.61
C GLU A 181 -1.79 -23.45 -12.24
N TYR A 182 -1.12 -22.74 -11.33
CA TYR A 182 -1.61 -22.52 -9.96
C TYR A 182 -2.30 -21.16 -9.79
N LYS A 183 -3.54 -21.19 -9.30
CA LYS A 183 -4.29 -19.97 -8.94
C LYS A 183 -3.59 -19.13 -7.86
N ASN A 184 -2.92 -19.80 -6.92
CA ASN A 184 -2.13 -19.16 -5.86
C ASN A 184 -0.72 -19.76 -5.86
N PHE A 185 0.10 -19.28 -6.79
CA PHE A 185 1.48 -19.75 -6.94
C PHE A 185 2.33 -19.46 -5.69
N ALA A 186 2.08 -18.37 -4.97
CA ALA A 186 2.79 -18.08 -3.73
C ALA A 186 2.54 -19.17 -2.66
N THR A 187 1.29 -19.57 -2.42
CA THR A 187 0.97 -20.69 -1.52
C THR A 187 1.64 -21.99 -1.96
N PHE A 188 1.65 -22.26 -3.28
CA PHE A 188 2.33 -23.42 -3.83
C PHE A 188 3.83 -23.45 -3.49
N LEU A 189 4.53 -22.32 -3.59
CA LEU A 189 5.96 -22.24 -3.26
C LEU A 189 6.23 -22.56 -1.78
N ILE A 190 5.43 -22.05 -0.83
CA ILE A 190 5.55 -22.43 0.59
C ILE A 190 5.32 -23.94 0.76
N SER A 191 4.34 -24.51 0.05
CA SER A 191 4.04 -25.95 0.14
C SER A 191 5.21 -26.82 -0.35
N GLN A 192 5.93 -26.36 -1.39
CA GLN A 192 7.14 -27.05 -1.86
C GLN A 192 8.31 -26.89 -0.90
N GLN A 193 8.46 -25.74 -0.23
CA GLN A 193 9.45 -25.59 0.84
C GLN A 193 9.19 -26.59 1.98
N ALA A 194 7.92 -26.80 2.36
CA ALA A 194 7.57 -27.76 3.40
C ALA A 194 7.94 -29.21 3.02
N LYS A 195 7.77 -29.58 1.73
CA LYS A 195 8.23 -30.89 1.23
C LYS A 195 9.74 -31.03 1.30
N ASP A 196 10.49 -30.02 0.82
CA ASP A 196 11.95 -30.03 0.85
C ASP A 196 12.49 -30.07 2.30
N VAL A 197 11.84 -29.37 3.24
CA VAL A 197 12.17 -29.44 4.68
C VAL A 197 11.92 -30.85 5.24
N ASN A 198 10.83 -31.51 4.84
CA ASN A 198 10.58 -32.89 5.24
C ASN A 198 11.59 -33.87 4.61
N GLU A 199 12.04 -33.61 3.39
CA GLU A 199 13.09 -34.39 2.73
C GLU A 199 14.41 -34.31 3.50
N LEU A 200 14.82 -33.12 3.97
CA LEU A 200 16.01 -32.96 4.83
C LEU A 200 15.95 -33.85 6.07
N LYS A 201 14.77 -33.97 6.69
CA LYS A 201 14.56 -34.87 7.83
C LYS A 201 14.63 -36.34 7.43
N ASN A 202 14.03 -36.71 6.29
CA ASN A 202 14.06 -38.10 5.80
C ASN A 202 15.47 -38.55 5.41
N SER A 203 16.31 -37.66 4.89
CA SER A 203 17.74 -37.92 4.64
C SER A 203 18.61 -37.86 5.89
N LYS A 204 18.03 -37.55 7.07
CA LYS A 204 18.74 -37.38 8.35
C LYS A 204 19.77 -36.24 8.33
N ASP A 205 19.55 -35.24 7.48
CA ASP A 205 20.34 -33.99 7.43
C ASP A 205 19.97 -33.05 8.59
N ILE A 206 18.74 -33.20 9.11
CA ILE A 206 18.21 -32.52 10.28
C ILE A 206 17.42 -33.48 11.18
N SER A 207 17.28 -33.13 12.46
CA SER A 207 16.43 -33.87 13.41
C SER A 207 14.94 -33.55 13.26
N ASP A 208 14.06 -34.35 13.86
CA ASP A 208 12.62 -34.05 13.96
C ASP A 208 12.35 -32.72 14.66
N PHE A 209 13.15 -32.37 15.68
CA PHE A 209 13.01 -31.09 16.39
C PHE A 209 13.35 -29.91 15.47
N ASN A 210 14.42 -30.02 14.70
CA ASN A 210 14.82 -29.00 13.72
C ASN A 210 13.77 -28.84 12.62
N GLN A 211 13.20 -29.95 12.14
CA GLN A 211 12.12 -29.96 11.16
C GLN A 211 10.88 -29.24 11.69
N MET A 212 10.49 -29.48 12.94
CA MET A 212 9.37 -28.81 13.58
C MET A 212 9.58 -27.28 13.65
N GLN A 213 10.78 -26.82 14.01
CA GLN A 213 11.10 -25.39 14.07
C GLN A 213 11.07 -24.71 12.70
N LEU A 214 11.59 -25.38 11.66
CA LEU A 214 11.50 -24.88 10.28
C LEU A 214 10.05 -24.84 9.80
N GLN A 215 9.26 -25.87 10.11
CA GLN A 215 7.84 -25.92 9.75
C GLN A 215 7.02 -24.82 10.44
N GLU A 216 7.34 -24.48 11.69
CA GLU A 216 6.71 -23.37 12.40
C GLU A 216 6.95 -22.04 11.68
N CYS A 217 8.16 -21.79 11.17
CA CYS A 217 8.43 -20.63 10.31
C CYS A 217 7.61 -20.66 9.01
N LEU A 218 7.48 -21.82 8.36
CA LEU A 218 6.64 -21.94 7.15
C LEU A 218 5.16 -21.66 7.43
N ASN A 219 4.66 -22.09 8.59
CA ASN A 219 3.30 -21.81 9.02
C ASN A 219 3.07 -20.30 9.24
N LEU A 220 4.04 -19.59 9.82
CA LEU A 220 3.97 -18.13 9.93
C LEU A 220 3.85 -17.43 8.58
N PHE A 221 4.51 -17.92 7.53
CA PHE A 221 4.36 -17.34 6.19
C PHE A 221 2.96 -17.56 5.61
N TYR A 222 2.32 -18.71 5.87
CA TYR A 222 0.91 -18.89 5.52
C TYR A 222 0.01 -17.90 6.26
N ASP A 223 0.26 -17.69 7.56
CA ASP A 223 -0.52 -16.74 8.36
C ASP A 223 -0.36 -15.31 7.85
N TYR A 224 0.87 -14.87 7.57
CA TYR A 224 1.14 -13.55 7.01
C TYR A 224 0.53 -13.38 5.61
N GLN A 225 0.64 -14.40 4.76
CA GLN A 225 0.02 -14.40 3.44
C GLN A 225 -1.51 -14.28 3.55
N GLY A 226 -2.16 -15.09 4.38
CA GLY A 226 -3.60 -15.06 4.59
C GLY A 226 -4.09 -13.72 5.15
N GLN A 227 -3.35 -13.13 6.10
CA GLN A 227 -3.66 -11.81 6.65
C GLN A 227 -3.58 -10.71 5.58
N ALA A 228 -2.53 -10.69 4.75
CA ALA A 228 -2.41 -9.69 3.68
C ALA A 228 -3.48 -9.89 2.60
N GLU A 229 -3.78 -11.14 2.22
CA GLU A 229 -4.84 -11.46 1.28
C GLU A 229 -6.19 -10.97 1.80
N ARG A 230 -6.46 -11.09 3.10
CA ARG A 230 -7.67 -10.55 3.72
C ARG A 230 -7.73 -9.03 3.56
N ILE A 231 -6.65 -8.31 3.88
CA ILE A 231 -6.59 -6.85 3.72
C ILE A 231 -6.81 -6.45 2.26
N LYS A 232 -6.24 -7.19 1.31
CA LYS A 232 -6.37 -6.91 -0.13
C LYS A 232 -7.76 -7.22 -0.67
N LYS A 233 -8.36 -8.35 -0.29
CA LYS A 233 -9.66 -8.80 -0.83
C LYS A 233 -10.86 -8.11 -0.17
N PHE A 234 -10.77 -7.80 1.12
CA PHE A 234 -11.90 -7.31 1.90
C PHE A 234 -11.65 -5.86 2.35
N PRO A 235 -12.24 -4.87 1.65
CA PRO A 235 -12.18 -3.48 2.08
C PRO A 235 -13.05 -3.22 3.31
N SER A 236 -12.92 -2.03 3.89
CA SER A 236 -13.81 -1.56 4.92
C SER A 236 -15.24 -1.53 4.36
N PRO A 237 -16.29 -1.71 5.20
CA PRO A 237 -17.66 -1.72 4.72
C PRO A 237 -17.95 -0.55 3.78
N ARG A 238 -18.29 -0.85 2.52
CA ARG A 238 -18.38 0.16 1.46
C ARG A 238 -19.41 1.24 1.74
N GLN A 239 -20.45 0.90 2.49
CA GLN A 239 -21.43 1.86 2.99
C GLN A 239 -20.77 2.97 3.80
N PHE A 240 -19.78 2.65 4.62
CA PHE A 240 -19.06 3.63 5.43
C PHE A 240 -18.16 4.52 4.58
N ALA A 241 -17.36 3.92 3.67
CA ALA A 241 -16.46 4.69 2.80
C ALA A 241 -17.21 5.60 1.81
N SER A 242 -18.28 5.10 1.18
CA SER A 242 -19.08 5.87 0.21
C SER A 242 -19.93 6.96 0.87
N THR A 243 -20.44 6.71 2.08
CA THR A 243 -21.22 7.72 2.80
C THR A 243 -20.35 8.90 3.22
N ALA A 244 -19.09 8.67 3.64
CA ALA A 244 -18.14 9.75 3.95
C ALA A 244 -17.97 10.69 2.75
N PHE A 245 -17.73 10.11 1.58
CA PHE A 245 -17.55 10.86 0.35
C PHE A 245 -18.78 11.72 0.00
N ILE A 246 -19.97 11.14 0.11
CA ILE A 246 -21.23 11.85 -0.16
C ILE A 246 -21.45 12.99 0.84
N PHE A 247 -21.22 12.76 2.13
CA PHE A 247 -21.39 13.78 3.16
C PHE A 247 -20.38 14.92 3.01
N ASN A 248 -19.13 14.61 2.66
CA ASN A 248 -18.13 15.62 2.33
C ASN A 248 -18.56 16.49 1.13
N ILE A 249 -19.11 15.88 0.07
CA ILE A 249 -19.68 16.64 -1.07
C ILE A 249 -20.81 17.55 -0.63
N ILE A 250 -21.77 17.03 0.15
CA ILE A 250 -22.90 17.82 0.65
C ILE A 250 -22.36 19.00 1.49
N PHE A 251 -21.42 18.74 2.38
CA PHE A 251 -20.79 19.77 3.21
C PHE A 251 -20.10 20.84 2.35
N MET A 252 -19.29 20.45 1.36
CA MET A 252 -18.62 21.38 0.45
C MET A 252 -19.61 22.25 -0.36
N MET A 253 -20.76 21.69 -0.73
CA MET A 253 -21.82 22.44 -1.42
C MET A 253 -22.49 23.47 -0.51
N LEU A 254 -22.73 23.12 0.76
CA LEU A 254 -23.39 23.98 1.76
C LEU A 254 -22.45 25.05 2.34
N LEU A 255 -21.15 24.75 2.44
CA LEU A 255 -20.14 25.60 3.08
C LEU A 255 -20.19 27.08 2.61
N PRO A 256 -20.10 27.40 1.30
CA PRO A 256 -20.13 28.78 0.85
C PRO A 256 -21.50 29.45 1.04
N LEU A 257 -22.61 28.69 1.03
CA LEU A 257 -23.96 29.23 1.24
C LEU A 257 -24.17 29.70 2.69
N GLY A 258 -23.52 29.05 3.65
CA GLY A 258 -23.54 29.48 5.05
C GLY A 258 -22.53 30.58 5.36
N LEU A 259 -21.30 30.46 4.84
CA LEU A 259 -20.20 31.35 5.23
C LEU A 259 -20.29 32.74 4.59
N VAL A 260 -20.83 32.86 3.36
CA VAL A 260 -20.90 34.13 2.62
C VAL A 260 -21.62 35.23 3.40
N ASN A 261 -22.70 34.88 4.12
CA ASN A 261 -23.50 35.83 4.87
C ASN A 261 -22.83 36.33 6.14
N GLU A 262 -22.06 35.48 6.83
CA GLU A 262 -21.29 35.88 7.99
C GLU A 262 -20.21 36.89 7.62
N PHE A 263 -19.54 36.66 6.49
CA PHE A 263 -18.55 37.58 5.96
C PHE A 263 -19.17 38.85 5.38
N ALA A 264 -20.38 38.79 4.81
CA ALA A 264 -21.09 39.97 4.31
C ALA A 264 -21.38 41.00 5.41
N LYS A 265 -21.50 40.59 6.68
CA LYS A 265 -21.64 41.49 7.84
C LYS A 265 -20.43 42.41 8.03
N LEU A 266 -19.26 42.03 7.51
CA LEU A 266 -18.02 42.82 7.54
C LEU A 266 -17.95 43.85 6.40
N GLY A 267 -18.99 43.93 5.56
CA GLY A 267 -19.08 44.81 4.39
C GLY A 267 -18.74 44.11 3.08
N ASN A 268 -18.74 44.88 1.97
CA ASN A 268 -18.59 44.35 0.61
C ASN A 268 -17.27 43.58 0.40
N TRP A 269 -16.17 44.04 1.02
CA TRP A 269 -14.89 43.33 0.96
C TRP A 269 -14.92 41.97 1.66
N GLY A 270 -15.78 41.81 2.67
CA GLY A 270 -15.97 40.54 3.37
C GLY A 270 -16.49 39.45 2.44
N ILE A 271 -17.40 39.77 1.51
CA ILE A 271 -17.94 38.80 0.55
C ILE A 271 -16.84 38.22 -0.34
N LEU A 272 -15.87 39.03 -0.76
CA LEU A 272 -14.71 38.52 -1.51
C LEU A 272 -13.81 37.66 -0.62
N LEU A 273 -13.63 38.05 0.65
CA LEU A 273 -12.83 37.31 1.63
C LEU A 273 -13.44 35.95 2.00
N SER A 274 -14.76 35.76 1.85
CA SER A 274 -15.39 34.47 2.14
C SER A 274 -14.89 33.35 1.22
N VAL A 275 -14.50 33.67 -0.01
CA VAL A 275 -14.00 32.70 -1.00
C VAL A 275 -12.73 31.99 -0.52
N PRO A 276 -11.60 32.67 -0.23
CA PRO A 276 -10.39 31.99 0.23
C PRO A 276 -10.60 31.25 1.56
N PHE A 277 -11.45 31.74 2.47
CA PHE A 277 -11.76 31.03 3.71
C PHE A 277 -12.55 29.73 3.46
N CYS A 278 -13.56 29.75 2.60
CA CYS A 278 -14.29 28.54 2.20
C CYS A 278 -13.36 27.54 1.53
N VAL A 279 -12.47 28.01 0.64
CA VAL A 279 -11.51 27.15 -0.07
C VAL A 279 -10.56 26.49 0.92
N VAL A 280 -10.02 27.22 1.90
CA VAL A 280 -9.13 26.63 2.91
C VAL A 280 -9.86 25.60 3.76
N ILE A 281 -11.07 25.90 4.26
CA ILE A 281 -11.85 24.95 5.07
C ILE A 281 -12.19 23.71 4.25
N GLY A 282 -12.75 23.86 3.04
CA GLY A 282 -13.09 22.72 2.19
C GLY A 282 -11.86 21.93 1.76
N TRP A 283 -10.71 22.59 1.53
CA TRP A 283 -9.46 21.91 1.21
C TRP A 283 -8.99 20.98 2.35
N ILE A 284 -9.17 21.39 3.61
CA ILE A 284 -8.86 20.53 4.77
C ILE A 284 -9.69 19.23 4.71
N TYR A 285 -11.00 19.32 4.48
CA TYR A 285 -11.87 18.14 4.39
C TYR A 285 -11.56 17.27 3.16
N ILE A 286 -11.26 17.88 2.01
CA ILE A 286 -10.81 17.17 0.81
C ILE A 286 -9.53 16.38 1.11
N VAL A 287 -8.53 17.01 1.72
CA VAL A 287 -7.27 16.35 2.04
C VAL A 287 -7.49 15.22 3.06
N MET A 288 -8.31 15.43 4.09
CA MET A 288 -8.61 14.38 5.06
C MET A 288 -9.30 13.18 4.41
N GLU A 289 -10.27 13.41 3.53
CA GLU A 289 -10.97 12.34 2.81
C GLU A 289 -10.02 11.56 1.88
N LEU A 290 -9.19 12.27 1.11
CA LEU A 290 -8.21 11.65 0.22
C LEU A 290 -7.17 10.84 1.00
N VAL A 291 -6.65 11.38 2.11
CA VAL A 291 -5.65 10.66 2.93
C VAL A 291 -6.21 9.35 3.47
N GLY A 292 -7.46 9.35 3.95
CA GLY A 292 -8.12 8.11 4.40
C GLY A 292 -8.29 7.11 3.27
N ASP A 293 -8.78 7.57 2.14
CA ASP A 293 -9.05 6.75 0.96
C ASP A 293 -7.77 6.12 0.36
N TYR A 294 -6.69 6.89 0.23
CA TYR A 294 -5.39 6.37 -0.20
C TYR A 294 -4.73 5.45 0.82
N SER A 295 -4.98 5.65 2.12
CA SER A 295 -4.43 4.78 3.18
C SER A 295 -5.18 3.45 3.29
N GLU A 296 -6.40 3.36 2.75
CA GLU A 296 -7.23 2.15 2.82
C GLU A 296 -6.64 0.97 2.04
N ASN A 297 -5.86 1.24 0.98
CA ASN A 297 -5.24 0.22 0.14
C ASN A 297 -3.70 0.26 0.24
N PRO A 298 -3.09 -0.52 1.16
CA PRO A 298 -1.66 -0.45 1.43
C PRO A 298 -0.78 -1.17 0.39
N PHE A 299 -1.36 -1.78 -0.65
CA PHE A 299 -0.67 -2.65 -1.60
C PHE A 299 -0.85 -2.22 -3.07
N ALA A 300 -1.40 -1.03 -3.35
CA ALA A 300 -1.61 -0.57 -4.73
C ALA A 300 -0.32 -0.18 -5.45
N GLY A 301 0.82 -0.07 -4.74
CA GLY A 301 2.07 0.45 -5.28
C GLY A 301 2.11 1.97 -5.44
N LEU A 302 1.38 2.71 -4.61
CA LEU A 302 1.40 4.18 -4.55
C LEU A 302 2.52 4.70 -3.66
N MET A 303 2.73 6.00 -3.72
CA MET A 303 3.66 6.69 -2.81
C MET A 303 3.24 6.58 -1.34
N PHE A 304 1.97 6.35 -1.02
CA PHE A 304 1.48 6.21 0.35
C PHE A 304 1.54 4.77 0.88
N ASP A 305 1.79 3.81 -0.01
CA ASP A 305 1.71 2.39 0.27
C ASP A 305 3.01 1.86 0.86
N ILE A 306 2.95 0.61 1.34
CA ILE A 306 4.10 -0.11 1.85
C ILE A 306 5.10 -0.34 0.71
N PRO A 307 6.41 -0.08 0.93
CA PRO A 307 7.41 -0.22 -0.11
C PRO A 307 7.81 -1.70 -0.25
N MET A 308 6.89 -2.51 -0.79
CA MET A 308 7.04 -3.96 -0.87
C MET A 308 8.30 -4.36 -1.65
N LEU A 309 8.67 -3.65 -2.72
CA LEU A 309 9.85 -3.99 -3.50
C LEU A 309 11.14 -3.81 -2.69
N SER A 310 11.25 -2.69 -1.98
CA SER A 310 12.37 -2.42 -1.07
C SER A 310 12.44 -3.45 0.06
N ILE A 311 11.30 -3.86 0.62
CA ILE A 311 11.27 -4.89 1.67
C ILE A 311 11.73 -6.24 1.10
N CYS A 312 11.20 -6.66 -0.05
CA CYS A 312 11.63 -7.88 -0.73
C CYS A 312 13.14 -7.87 -1.01
N ARG A 313 13.69 -6.75 -1.53
CA ARG A 313 15.12 -6.61 -1.80
C ARG A 313 15.97 -6.68 -0.54
N THR A 314 15.53 -6.07 0.56
CA THR A 314 16.25 -6.18 1.84
C THR A 314 16.30 -7.62 2.33
N ILE A 315 15.17 -8.35 2.26
CA ILE A 315 15.14 -9.76 2.66
C ILE A 315 16.02 -10.60 1.74
N GLU A 316 15.94 -10.39 0.42
CA GLU A 316 16.78 -11.06 -0.57
C GLU A 316 18.27 -10.88 -0.26
N ILE A 317 18.73 -9.65 -0.01
CA ILE A 317 20.13 -9.37 0.35
C ILE A 317 20.53 -10.08 1.64
N ASP A 318 19.73 -9.97 2.70
CA ASP A 318 20.02 -10.59 3.99
C ASP A 318 20.14 -12.11 3.86
N MET A 319 19.25 -12.74 3.09
CA MET A 319 19.25 -14.18 2.88
C MET A 319 20.47 -14.65 2.07
N LEU A 320 20.78 -13.97 0.95
CA LEU A 320 21.92 -14.32 0.12
C LEU A 320 23.25 -14.16 0.89
N GLN A 321 23.33 -13.18 1.80
CA GLN A 321 24.47 -13.03 2.69
C GLN A 321 24.59 -14.18 3.70
N ILE A 322 23.49 -14.66 4.28
CA ILE A 322 23.49 -15.81 5.20
C ILE A 322 23.91 -17.09 4.47
N ILE A 323 23.46 -17.28 3.23
CA ILE A 323 23.82 -18.41 2.35
C ILE A 323 25.29 -18.38 1.94
N GLY A 324 25.97 -17.23 2.05
CA GLY A 324 27.36 -17.08 1.67
C GLY A 324 27.58 -16.86 0.17
N GLU A 325 26.60 -16.30 -0.54
CA GLU A 325 26.79 -15.87 -1.94
C GLU A 325 27.88 -14.80 -2.05
N ASN A 326 28.56 -14.76 -3.20
CA ASN A 326 29.58 -13.75 -3.44
C ASN A 326 28.98 -12.36 -3.36
N LYS A 327 29.75 -11.41 -2.81
CA LYS A 327 29.33 -10.01 -2.70
C LYS A 327 28.99 -9.39 -4.05
N ASP A 328 29.64 -9.85 -5.13
CA ASP A 328 29.43 -9.36 -6.49
C ASP A 328 28.09 -9.84 -7.08
N ASP A 329 27.49 -10.90 -6.55
CA ASP A 329 26.20 -11.46 -6.98
C ASP A 329 25.01 -10.90 -6.19
N LEU A 330 25.28 -10.11 -5.14
CA LEU A 330 24.25 -9.48 -4.32
C LEU A 330 23.60 -8.32 -5.08
N PRO A 331 22.26 -8.28 -5.13
CA PRO A 331 21.58 -7.16 -5.77
C PRO A 331 21.73 -5.87 -4.94
N GLU A 332 21.75 -4.73 -5.62
CA GLU A 332 21.80 -3.43 -4.92
C GLU A 332 20.50 -3.16 -4.13
N GLY A 333 20.63 -2.51 -2.97
CA GLY A 333 19.48 -2.09 -2.19
C GLY A 333 18.62 -1.06 -2.93
N ILE A 334 17.30 -1.14 -2.79
CA ILE A 334 16.39 -0.13 -3.36
C ILE A 334 16.50 1.15 -2.52
N THR A 335 16.96 2.22 -3.14
CA THR A 335 17.06 3.54 -2.51
C THR A 335 15.84 4.41 -2.85
N SER A 336 15.54 5.37 -1.97
CA SER A 336 14.48 6.35 -2.20
C SER A 336 14.83 7.24 -3.39
N LYS A 337 13.89 7.37 -4.35
CA LYS A 337 14.02 8.27 -5.49
C LYS A 337 12.96 9.36 -5.37
N ASN A 338 13.41 10.62 -5.41
CA ASN A 338 12.54 11.79 -5.20
C ASN A 338 11.70 11.74 -3.90
N GLY A 339 12.26 11.15 -2.84
CA GLY A 339 11.58 11.04 -1.55
C GLY A 339 10.51 9.94 -1.46
N VAL A 340 10.44 9.06 -2.46
CA VAL A 340 9.55 7.91 -2.49
C VAL A 340 10.37 6.62 -2.57
N LEU A 341 10.01 5.66 -1.73
CA LEU A 341 10.49 4.29 -1.72
C LEU A 341 9.35 3.37 -2.18
N VAL A 342 9.67 2.31 -2.90
CA VAL A 342 8.68 1.43 -3.54
C VAL A 342 8.90 -0.02 -3.14
#